data_AF-A0A219B5D7-F1
#
_entry.id   AF-A0A219B5D7-F1
#
_cell.length_a   1.000
_cell.length_b   1.000
_cell.length_c   1.000
_cell.angle_alpha   90.00
_cell.angle_beta   90.00
_cell.angle_gamma   90.00
#
_symmetry.space_group_name_H-M   'P 1'
#
loop_
_entity.id
_entity.type
_entity.pdbx_description
1 polymer ?
#
loop_
_entity_poly.entity_id
_entity_poly.type
_entity_poly.pdbx_seq_one_letter_code
_entity_poly.pdbx_strand_id
1 'polypeptide(L)'
;MDDRPASRSGWRHYRLLLIIPFIWQIGLVPFANSVDMRVLSLPFPMVWQMVGILVTSGIIATVFTLDRRRDRAEGAPEGEDL
;
A
#
# COMPACT_ATOMS: atom_id res chain seq x y z
N MET A 1 -13.46 -13.56 37.87
CA MET A 1 -13.93 -12.45 37.02
C MET A 1 -12.75 -12.09 36.14
N ASP A 2 -12.59 -12.77 35.01
CA ASP A 2 -11.40 -12.69 34.16
C ASP A 2 -11.34 -11.36 33.42
N ASP A 3 -10.41 -10.50 33.80
CA ASP A 3 -9.95 -9.38 32.99
C ASP A 3 -9.05 -9.91 31.87
N ARG A 4 -9.53 -9.91 30.63
CA ARG A 4 -8.70 -10.10 29.43
C ARG A 4 -8.44 -8.79 28.70
N PRO A 5 -7.45 -7.97 29.11
CA PRO A 5 -6.96 -6.89 28.26
C PRO A 5 -5.83 -7.42 27.37
N ALA A 6 -6.19 -8.00 26.22
CA ALA A 6 -5.22 -8.22 25.15
C ALA A 6 -5.89 -8.12 23.77
N SER A 7 -6.53 -6.98 23.53
CA SER A 7 -6.64 -6.45 22.18
C SER A 7 -5.21 -6.22 21.68
N ARG A 8 -4.63 -7.23 21.04
CA ARG A 8 -3.39 -7.07 20.26
C ARG A 8 -3.73 -6.05 19.18
N SER A 9 -3.44 -4.79 19.48
CA SER A 9 -3.35 -3.70 18.52
C SER A 9 -2.24 -4.08 17.56
N GLY A 10 -2.57 -4.95 16.61
CA GLY A 10 -1.74 -5.22 15.45
C GLY A 10 -1.70 -3.91 14.69
N TRP A 11 -0.68 -3.11 15.00
CA TRP A 11 -0.47 -1.81 14.41
C TRP A 11 -0.65 -1.95 12.90
N ARG A 12 -1.71 -1.30 12.42
CA ARG A 12 -2.22 -1.33 11.07
C ARG A 12 -1.29 -0.53 10.14
N HIS A 13 0.00 -0.87 10.11
CA HIS A 13 0.97 -0.32 9.17
C HIS A 13 0.47 -0.47 7.71
N TYR A 14 -0.26 -1.55 7.44
CA TYR A 14 -0.96 -1.79 6.18
C TYR A 14 -1.99 -0.69 5.81
N ARG A 15 -2.64 -0.04 6.79
CA ARG A 15 -3.56 1.10 6.52
C ARG A 15 -2.81 2.33 6.02
N LEU A 16 -1.58 2.57 6.49
CA LEU A 16 -0.74 3.68 6.02
C LEU A 16 -0.34 3.47 4.55
N LEU A 17 -0.01 2.24 4.15
CA LEU A 17 0.26 1.91 2.75
C LEU A 17 -0.97 2.16 1.86
N LEU A 18 -2.18 1.87 2.34
CA LEU A 18 -3.41 2.16 1.59
C LEU A 18 -3.71 3.65 1.44
N ILE A 19 -3.26 4.51 2.35
CA ILE A 19 -3.56 5.95 2.31
C ILE A 19 -2.67 6.69 1.28
N ILE A 20 -1.48 6.18 1.00
CA ILE A 20 -0.54 6.75 0.01
C ILE A 20 -1.20 7.03 -1.35
N PRO A 21 -1.89 6.08 -2.01
CA PRO A 21 -2.52 6.34 -3.31
C PRO A 21 -3.64 7.37 -3.19
N PHE A 22 -4.35 7.45 -2.07
CA PHE A 22 -5.40 8.48 -1.89
C PHE A 22 -4.82 9.88 -1.68
N ILE A 23 -3.76 10.03 -0.89
CA ILE A 23 -3.08 11.32 -0.72
C ILE A 23 -2.49 11.77 -2.06
N TRP A 24 -1.87 10.84 -2.80
CA TRP A 24 -1.35 11.12 -4.12
C TRP A 24 -2.45 11.53 -5.10
N GLN A 25 -3.58 10.80 -5.13
CA GLN A 25 -4.70 11.15 -5.99
C GLN A 25 -5.31 12.50 -5.61
N ILE A 26 -5.61 12.76 -4.34
CA ILE A 26 -6.33 13.95 -3.91
C ILE A 26 -5.43 15.20 -3.89
N GLY A 27 -4.19 15.06 -3.39
CA GLY A 27 -3.28 16.18 -3.18
C GLY A 27 -2.64 16.69 -4.47
N LEU A 28 -2.43 15.82 -5.46
CA LEU A 28 -1.77 16.18 -6.72
C LEU A 28 -2.73 16.30 -7.90
N VAL A 29 -4.04 16.05 -7.72
CA VAL A 29 -5.08 16.38 -8.71
C VAL A 29 -5.02 17.85 -9.17
N PRO A 30 -4.93 18.88 -8.30
CA PRO A 30 -4.82 20.26 -8.77
C PRO A 30 -3.53 20.49 -9.55
N PHE A 31 -2.43 19.81 -9.20
CA PHE A 31 -1.18 19.89 -9.96
C PHE A 31 -1.32 19.21 -11.33
N ALA A 32 -1.94 18.04 -11.39
CA ALA A 32 -2.19 17.29 -12.62
C ALA A 32 -3.16 17.99 -13.57
N ASN A 33 -4.12 18.74 -13.03
CA ASN A 33 -5.08 19.51 -13.84
C ASN A 33 -4.58 20.92 -14.20
N SER A 34 -3.61 21.47 -13.44
CA SER A 34 -3.05 22.81 -13.73
C SER A 34 -1.96 22.77 -14.80
N VAL A 35 -1.44 21.58 -15.10
CA VAL A 35 -0.42 21.40 -16.13
C VAL A 35 -1.11 21.22 -17.49
N ASP A 36 -1.19 22.30 -18.27
CA ASP A 36 -1.65 22.30 -19.67
C ASP A 36 -0.70 21.56 -20.65
N MET A 37 0.29 20.81 -20.14
CA MET A 37 1.18 20.00 -20.98
C MET A 37 0.40 18.81 -21.56
N ARG A 38 0.10 18.90 -22.86
CA ARG A 38 -0.36 17.79 -23.69
C ARG A 38 0.83 16.89 -24.01
N VAL A 39 1.03 15.83 -23.23
CA VAL A 39 1.99 14.77 -23.59
C VAL A 39 1.35 13.94 -24.69
N LEU A 40 1.95 13.92 -25.88
CA LEU A 40 1.47 13.08 -27.00
C LEU A 40 0.02 13.38 -27.44
N SER A 41 -0.42 14.63 -27.29
CA SER A 41 -1.79 15.10 -27.57
C SER A 41 -2.89 14.56 -26.63
N LEU A 42 -2.50 13.78 -25.59
CA LEU A 42 -3.39 13.28 -24.55
C LEU A 42 -3.39 14.22 -23.33
N PRO A 43 -4.53 14.37 -22.64
CA PRO A 43 -4.61 15.19 -21.44
C PRO A 43 -3.76 14.57 -20.31
N PHE A 44 -2.93 15.38 -19.65
CA PHE A 44 -2.04 14.97 -18.53
C PHE A 44 -2.74 14.09 -17.47
N PRO A 45 -4.02 14.35 -17.09
CA PRO A 45 -4.76 13.47 -16.19
C PRO A 45 -4.82 11.99 -16.60
N MET A 46 -4.76 11.65 -17.89
CA MET A 46 -4.77 10.24 -18.32
C MET A 46 -3.46 9.53 -17.99
N VAL A 47 -2.33 10.17 -18.23
CA VAL A 47 -1.01 9.62 -17.86
C VAL A 47 -0.91 9.51 -16.34
N TRP A 48 -1.40 10.54 -15.64
CA TRP A 48 -1.48 10.55 -14.19
C TRP A 48 -2.27 9.35 -13.64
N GLN A 49 -3.43 9.04 -14.25
CA GLN A 49 -4.24 7.88 -13.90
C GLN A 49 -3.47 6.57 -14.08
N MET A 50 -2.75 6.40 -15.19
CA MET A 50 -1.93 5.21 -15.45
C MET A 50 -0.81 5.04 -14.42
N VAL A 51 -0.15 6.14 -14.05
CA VAL A 51 0.85 6.14 -12.96
C VAL A 51 0.20 5.74 -11.64
N GLY A 52 -1.00 6.25 -11.35
CA GLY A 52 -1.77 5.87 -10.15
C GLY A 52 -2.04 4.36 -10.06
N ILE A 53 -2.31 3.69 -11.21
CA ILE A 53 -2.47 2.23 -11.27
C ILE A 53 -1.16 1.53 -10.92
N LEU A 54 -0.04 1.93 -11.54
CA LEU A 54 1.28 1.36 -11.27
C LEU A 54 1.70 1.53 -9.80
N VAL A 55 1.46 2.71 -9.21
CA VAL A 55 1.70 2.98 -7.79
C VAL A 55 0.88 2.05 -6.92
N THR A 56 -0.42 1.91 -7.19
CA THR A 56 -1.31 1.03 -6.43
C THR A 56 -0.86 -0.42 -6.50
N SER A 57 -0.53 -0.92 -7.70
CA SER A 57 0.01 -2.27 -7.89
C SER A 57 1.32 -2.48 -7.13
N GLY A 58 2.24 -1.51 -7.15
CA GLY A 58 3.50 -1.58 -6.40
C GLY A 58 3.30 -1.63 -4.88
N ILE A 59 2.31 -0.89 -4.36
CA ILE A 59 1.95 -0.89 -2.95
C ILE A 59 1.42 -2.27 -2.53
N ILE A 60 0.50 -2.85 -3.32
CA ILE A 60 -0.05 -4.18 -3.06
C ILE A 60 1.07 -5.23 -3.07
N ALA A 61 1.96 -5.19 -4.07
CA ALA A 61 3.11 -6.10 -4.15
C ALA A 61 4.06 -5.96 -2.95
N THR A 62 4.30 -4.73 -2.49
CA THR A 62 5.14 -4.44 -1.32
C THR A 62 4.50 -4.99 -0.04
N VAL A 63 3.20 -4.76 0.15
CA VAL A 63 2.42 -5.33 1.27
C VAL A 63 2.53 -6.85 1.25
N PHE A 64 2.25 -7.47 0.11
CA PHE A 64 2.27 -8.92 -0.03
C PHE A 64 3.65 -9.53 0.24
N THR A 65 4.72 -8.87 -0.21
CA THR A 65 6.10 -9.31 0.04
C THR A 65 6.45 -9.21 1.52
N LEU A 66 6.05 -8.13 2.19
CA LEU A 66 6.29 -7.93 3.62
C LEU A 66 5.50 -8.94 4.47
N ASP A 67 4.26 -9.22 4.08
CA ASP A 67 3.39 -10.19 4.74
C ASP A 67 3.96 -11.62 4.61
N ARG A 68 4.34 -12.02 3.39
CA ARG A 68 4.95 -13.33 3.12
C ARG A 68 6.28 -13.53 3.87
N ARG A 69 7.03 -12.45 4.11
CA ARG A 69 8.25 -12.49 4.94
C ARG A 69 7.94 -12.73 6.42
N ARG A 70 6.82 -12.20 6.93
CA ARG A 70 6.37 -12.44 8.31
C ARG A 70 5.88 -13.86 8.50
N ASP A 71 5.03 -14.36 7.59
CA ASP A 71 4.54 -15.74 7.62
C ASP A 71 5.68 -16.77 7.61
N ARG A 72 6.74 -16.52 6.82
CA ARG A 72 7.91 -17.41 6.79
C ARG A 72 8.72 -17.39 8.10
N ALA A 73 8.75 -16.26 8.80
CA ALA A 73 9.46 -16.13 10.07
C ALA A 73 8.68 -16.76 11.24
N GLU A 74 7.35 -16.72 11.21
CA GLU A 74 6.49 -17.37 12.22
C GLU A 74 6.28 -18.88 11.94
N GLY A 75 6.39 -19.30 10.68
CA GLY A 75 6.22 -20.68 10.23
C GLY A 75 7.46 -21.57 10.27
N ALA A 76 8.51 -21.23 11.04
CA ALA A 76 9.58 -22.15 11.36
C ALA A 76 9.15 -22.99 12.58
N PRO A 77 8.66 -24.23 12.41
CA PRO A 77 8.35 -25.08 13.54
C PRO A 77 9.65 -25.41 14.27
N GLU A 78 9.73 -25.04 15.54
CA GLU A 78 10.53 -25.74 16.55
C GLU A 78 9.96 -27.17 16.72
N GLY A 79 10.13 -27.98 15.69
CA GLY A 79 9.68 -29.37 15.63
C GLY A 79 10.75 -30.27 15.04
N GLU A 80 12.02 -29.87 15.16
CA GLU A 80 13.17 -30.74 14.94
C GLU A 80 13.46 -31.53 16.24
N ASP A 81 12.40 -32.17 16.75
CA ASP A 81 12.43 -33.15 17.82
C ASP A 81 12.03 -34.50 17.20
N LEU A 82 12.93 -35.10 16.40
CA LEU A 82 12.86 -36.50 15.96
C LEU A 82 14.14 -37.24 16.34
#